data_AF-A0A5K0VUE1-F1
#
_entry.id   AF-A0A5K0VUE1-F1
#
_cell.length_a   1.000
_cell.length_b   1.000
_cell.length_c   1.000
_cell.angle_alpha   90.00
_cell.angle_beta   90.00
_cell.angle_gamma   90.00
#
_symmetry.space_group_name_H-M   'P 1'
#
loop_
_entity.id
_entity.type
_entity.pdbx_description
1 polymer ?
#
loop_
_entity_poly.entity_id
_entity_poly.type
_entity_poly.pdbx_seq_one_letter_code
_entity_poly.pdbx_strand_id
1 'polypeptide(L)' 'VWGIEGSRLHLIQETREHSKSVTSLEVLQNNGRLYSGSLDKSIR' A
#
# COMPACT_ATOMS: atom_id res chain seq x y z
N VAL A 1 3.20 3.15 2.91
CA VAL A 1 3.10 2.34 4.14
C VAL A 1 3.54 3.19 5.32
N TRP A 2 2.73 3.25 6.37
CA TRP A 2 3.00 4.00 7.59
C TRP A 2 3.19 3.05 8.76
N GLY A 3 4.16 3.36 9.62
CA GLY A 3 4.35 2.71 10.90
C GLY A 3 3.67 3.50 12.00
N ILE A 4 3.21 2.79 13.03
CA ILE A 4 2.66 3.38 14.25
C ILE A 4 3.60 3.08 15.40
N GLU A 5 4.07 4.12 16.08
CA GLU A 5 4.84 4.03 17.32
C GLU A 5 4.09 4.82 18.41
N GLY A 6 3.41 4.12 19.30
CA GLY A 6 2.46 4.74 20.23
C GLY A 6 1.32 5.43 19.47
N SER A 7 1.22 6.75 19.58
CA SER A 7 0.28 7.57 18.82
C SER A 7 0.90 8.28 17.61
N ARG A 8 2.20 8.07 17.33
CA ARG A 8 2.92 8.74 16.25
C ARG A 8 2.95 7.89 14.99
N LEU A 9 2.45 8.46 13.89
CA LEU A 9 2.65 7.92 12.55
C LEU A 9 4.00 8.35 12.00
N HIS A 10 4.72 7.42 11.38
CA HIS A 10 5.93 7.73 10.60
C HIS A 10 5.89 7.00 9.26
N LEU A 11 6.40 7.63 8.21
CA LEU A 11 6.41 7.05 6.87
C LEU A 11 7.47 5.94 6.83
N ILE A 12 7.05 4.70 6.55
CA ILE A 12 7.97 3.57 6.34
C ILE A 12 8.38 3.51 4.88
N GLN A 13 7.41 3.68 3.97
CA GLN A 13 7.65 3.52 2.54
C GLN A 13 6.66 4.33 1.71
N GLU A 14 7.17 5.02 0.70
CA GLU A 14 6.38 5.55 -0.41
C GLU A 14 6.68 4.70 -1.66
N THR A 15 5.64 4.22 -2.34
CA THR A 15 5.76 3.46 -3.58
C THR A 15 5.05 4.19 -4.70
N ARG A 16 5.67 4.19 -5.90
CA ARG A 16 5.15 4.83 -7.11
C ARG A 16 5.19 3.86 -8.27
N GLU A 17 4.46 2.77 -8.11
CA GLU A 17 4.51 1.67 -9.07
C GLU A 17 3.38 1.74 -10.10
N HIS A 18 2.25 2.35 -9.74
CA HIS A 18 1.14 2.56 -10.66
C HIS A 18 1.31 3.83 -11.50
N SER A 19 0.85 3.76 -12.75
CA SER A 19 0.82 4.89 -13.69
C SER A 19 -0.47 5.71 -13.64
N LYS A 20 -1.49 5.21 -12.90
CA LYS A 20 -2.77 5.88 -12.63
C LYS A 20 -3.18 5.70 -11.17
N SER A 21 -4.26 6.38 -10.77
CA SER A 21 -4.81 6.34 -9.42
C SER A 21 -5.06 4.93 -8.91
N VAL A 22 -4.58 4.65 -7.70
CA VAL A 22 -4.89 3.46 -6.93
C VAL A 22 -6.35 3.52 -6.48
N THR A 23 -7.09 2.43 -6.65
CA THR A 23 -8.52 2.33 -6.33
C THR A 23 -8.82 1.33 -5.23
N SER A 24 -7.88 0.43 -4.90
CA SER A 24 -8.02 -0.56 -3.83
C SER A 24 -6.68 -0.94 -3.21
N LEU A 25 -6.69 -1.32 -1.94
CA LEU A 25 -5.55 -1.83 -1.17
C LEU A 25 -6.02 -3.01 -0.31
N GLU A 26 -5.25 -4.09 -0.24
CA GLU A 26 -5.56 -5.28 0.57
C GLU A 26 -4.28 -5.82 1.23
N VAL A 27 -4.36 -6.20 2.51
CA VAL A 27 -3.23 -6.77 3.25
C VAL A 27 -3.47 -8.25 3.48
N LEU A 28 -2.62 -9.10 2.89
CA LEU A 28 -2.66 -10.53 3.10
C LEU A 28 -2.19 -10.87 4.53
N GLN A 29 -3.11 -11.32 5.37
CA GLN A 29 -2.91 -11.51 6.82
C GLN A 29 -1.71 -12.41 7.17
N ASN A 30 -1.45 -13.46 6.38
CA ASN A 30 -0.47 -14.48 6.74
C ASN A 30 1.00 -14.04 6.57
N ASN A 31 1.27 -13.03 5.74
CA ASN A 31 2.65 -12.57 5.47
C ASN A 31 2.78 -11.04 5.43
N GLY A 32 1.71 -10.31 5.75
CA GLY A 32 1.69 -8.85 5.74
C GLY A 32 1.91 -8.23 4.37
N ARG A 33 1.78 -8.98 3.28
CA ARG A 33 1.96 -8.45 1.92
C ARG A 33 0.81 -7.53 1.58
N LEU A 34 1.15 -6.31 1.18
CA LEU A 34 0.20 -5.34 0.65
C LEU A 34 0.06 -5.56 -0.86
N TYR A 35 -1.19 -5.65 -1.32
CA TYR A 35 -1.57 -5.60 -2.72
C TYR A 35 -2.31 -4.30 -3.00
N SER A 36 -2.14 -3.78 -4.20
CA SER A 36 -2.73 -2.54 -4.69
C SER A 36 -3.34 -2.75 -6.08
N GLY A 37 -4.54 -2.22 -6.27
CA GLY A 37 -5.24 -2.21 -7.57
C GLY A 37 -5.39 -0.79 -8.09
N SER A 38 -5.25 -0.60 -9.41
CA SER A 38 -5.26 0.72 -10.05
C SER A 38 -6.09 0.78 -11.33
N LEU A 39 -6.49 2.00 -11.70
CA LEU A 39 -7.11 2.32 -12.98
C LEU A 39 -6.18 2.03 -14.18
N ASP A 40 -4.88 1.79 -13.96
CA ASP A 40 -3.95 1.32 -15.00
C ASP A 40 -4.09 -0.15 -15.36
N LYS A 41 -5.07 -0.85 -14.76
CA LYS A 41 -5.39 -2.27 -14.99
C LYS A 41 -4.31 -3.23 -14.50
N SER A 42 -3.49 -2.82 -13.54
CA SER A 42 -2.53 -3.69 -12.87
C SER A 42 -2.87 -3.92 -11.40
N ILE A 43 -2.39 -5.06 -10.89
CA ILE A 43 -2.30 -5.37 -9.46
C ILE A 43 -0.81 -5.41 -9.12
N ARG A 44 -0.41 -4.80 -8.00
CA ARG A 44 0.96 -4.80 -7.51
C ARG A 44 1.01 -5.20 -6.05
#